data_AF-A0A3N6M8V9-F1
#
_entry.id   AF-A0A3N6M8V9-F1
#
_cell.length_a   1.000
_cell.length_b   1.000
_cell.length_c   1.000
_cell.angle_alpha   90.00
_cell.angle_beta   90.00
_cell.angle_gamma   90.00
#
_symmetry.space_group_name_H-M   'P 1'
#
loop_
_entity.id
_entity.type
_entity.pdbx_description
1 polymer ?
#
loop_
_entity_poly.entity_id
_entity_poly.type
_entity_poly.pdbx_seq_one_letter_code
_entity_poly.pdbx_strand_id
1 'polypeptide(L)'
;MLMVRGIAGGTELTGTLYERGEQSPSFRGAPDEDAAYVWVCDEFYEVDSGGTTQLVDGREVNLAFESPMPRGFDTREQALECAKEHVRTQFARIGIDPDDVEFDVEKAELDVE
;
A
#
# COMPACT_ATOMS: atom_id res chain seq x y z
N MET A 1 9.03 5.41 10.79
CA MET A 1 8.11 4.58 9.97
C MET A 1 8.80 4.28 8.66
N LEU A 2 8.32 3.28 7.92
CA LEU A 2 8.84 2.95 6.60
C LEU A 2 7.77 3.23 5.55
N MET A 3 8.12 3.98 4.50
CA MET A 3 7.29 4.10 3.30
C MET A 3 7.68 2.99 2.35
N VAL A 4 6.71 2.21 1.90
CA VAL A 4 6.90 1.18 0.87
C VAL A 4 6.16 1.64 -0.37
N ARG A 5 6.90 1.85 -1.45
CA ARG A 5 6.40 2.32 -2.74
C ARG A 5 6.60 1.24 -3.78
N GLY A 6 5.55 0.93 -4.55
CA GLY A 6 5.65 0.15 -5.77
C GLY A 6 5.39 1.02 -6.98
N ILE A 7 6.20 0.85 -8.02
CA ILE A 7 6.14 1.65 -9.25
C ILE A 7 6.02 0.68 -10.42
N ALA A 8 5.01 0.85 -11.26
CA ALA A 8 4.84 0.10 -12.50
C ALA A 8 3.85 0.79 -13.44
N GLY A 9 4.00 0.55 -14.75
CA GLY A 9 3.07 1.03 -15.78
C GLY A 9 2.81 2.55 -15.74
N GLY A 10 3.80 3.33 -15.32
CA GLY A 10 3.69 4.79 -15.23
C GLY A 10 2.87 5.33 -14.05
N THR A 11 2.51 4.47 -13.08
CA THR A 11 1.85 4.87 -11.84
C THR A 11 2.59 4.31 -10.61
N GLU A 12 2.21 4.78 -9.43
CA GLU A 12 2.80 4.35 -8.15
C GLU A 12 1.72 4.12 -7.08
N LEU A 13 1.99 3.15 -6.20
CA LEU A 13 1.22 2.91 -4.99
C LEU A 13 2.16 3.02 -3.79
N THR A 14 1.80 3.85 -2.82
CA THR A 14 2.54 4.01 -1.58
C THR A 14 1.70 3.55 -0.39
N GLY A 15 2.32 2.83 0.53
CA GLY A 15 1.77 2.61 1.86
C GLY A 15 2.82 2.81 2.94
N THR A 16 2.34 2.82 4.19
CA THR A 16 3.17 3.08 5.36
C THR A 16 3.18 1.87 6.28
N LEU A 17 4.39 1.46 6.65
CA LEU A 17 4.65 0.46 7.67
C LEU A 17 5.11 1.16 8.95
N TYR A 18 4.25 1.11 9.96
CA TYR A 18 4.51 1.64 11.29
C TYR A 18 5.26 0.61 12.13
N GLU A 19 6.29 1.05 12.82
CA GLU A 19 7.10 0.22 13.72
C GLU A 19 6.61 0.35 15.17
N ARG A 20 7.09 -0.54 16.04
CA ARG A 20 6.74 -0.54 17.46
C ARG A 20 7.03 0.81 18.10
N GLY A 21 6.02 1.38 18.75
CA GLY A 21 6.10 2.68 19.41
C GLY A 21 5.70 3.86 18.51
N GLU A 22 5.41 3.62 17.24
CA GLU A 22 4.83 4.61 16.33
C GLU A 22 3.30 4.55 16.35
N GLN A 23 2.65 5.69 16.17
CA GLN A 23 1.19 5.75 16.12
C GLN A 23 0.69 5.49 14.70
N SER A 24 0.16 4.28 14.47
CA SER A 24 -0.58 4.00 13.25
C SER A 24 -1.98 4.66 13.28
N PRO A 25 -2.52 5.10 12.15
CA PRO A 25 -3.91 5.54 12.07
C PRO A 25 -4.87 4.42 12.49
N SER A 26 -5.86 4.76 13.32
CA SER A 26 -6.90 3.83 13.75
C SER A 26 -8.05 3.82 12.75
N PHE A 27 -8.37 2.64 12.23
CA PHE A 27 -9.53 2.41 11.36
C PHE A 27 -10.51 1.45 12.03
N ARG A 28 -11.77 1.54 11.63
CA ARG A 28 -12.83 0.69 12.19
C ARG A 28 -12.55 -0.78 11.80
N GLY A 29 -12.19 -1.62 12.77
CA GLY A 29 -11.81 -3.02 12.55
C GLY A 29 -10.30 -3.27 12.39
N ALA A 30 -9.45 -2.28 12.71
CA ALA A 30 -8.02 -2.50 12.79
C ALA A 30 -7.70 -3.62 13.81
N PRO A 31 -6.74 -4.53 13.51
CA PRO A 31 -6.29 -5.55 14.44
C PRO A 31 -5.73 -4.91 15.73
N ASP A 32 -5.76 -5.68 16.83
CA ASP A 32 -5.31 -5.26 18.16
C ASP A 32 -4.00 -4.46 18.14
N GLU A 33 -3.94 -3.42 18.96
CA GLU A 33 -2.83 -2.44 19.09
C GLU A 33 -1.48 -3.05 19.54
N ASP A 34 -1.43 -4.38 19.76
CA ASP A 34 -0.26 -5.10 20.23
C ASP A 34 0.72 -5.55 19.13
N ALA A 35 0.35 -5.37 17.85
CA ALA A 35 1.24 -5.71 16.74
C ALA A 35 2.52 -4.85 16.78
N ALA A 36 3.69 -5.50 16.66
CA ALA A 36 4.98 -4.79 16.65
C ALA A 36 5.19 -3.99 15.36
N TYR A 37 4.48 -4.35 14.29
CA TYR A 37 4.53 -3.68 13.01
C TYR A 37 3.13 -3.63 12.40
N VAL A 38 2.74 -2.48 11.85
CA VAL A 38 1.40 -2.28 11.25
C VAL A 38 1.54 -1.73 9.84
N TRP A 39 1.10 -2.51 8.85
CA TRP A 39 1.02 -2.07 7.46
C TRP A 39 -0.30 -1.40 7.17
N VAL A 40 -0.25 -0.21 6.58
CA VAL A 40 -1.42 0.55 6.13
C VAL A 40 -1.20 1.01 4.70
N CYS A 41 -2.07 0.60 3.79
CA CYS A 41 -2.06 1.00 2.39
C CYS A 41 -3.47 0.88 1.83
N ASP A 42 -3.90 1.88 1.07
CA ASP A 42 -5.18 1.85 0.37
C ASP A 42 -5.19 0.72 -0.67
N GLU A 43 -6.39 0.21 -0.93
CA GLU A 43 -6.61 -0.72 -2.03
C GLU A 43 -7.27 0.01 -3.20
N PHE A 44 -6.99 -0.42 -4.43
CA PHE A 44 -7.67 0.09 -5.61
C PHE A 44 -8.05 -1.03 -6.58
N TYR A 45 -9.01 -0.72 -7.45
CA TYR A 45 -9.47 -1.61 -8.51
C TYR A 45 -10.02 -0.83 -9.69
N GLU A 46 -9.99 -1.45 -10.86
CA GLU A 46 -10.60 -0.92 -12.08
C GLU A 46 -12.13 -1.03 -12.01
N VAL A 47 -12.84 0.03 -12.41
CA VAL A 47 -14.30 0.08 -12.47
C VAL A 47 -14.78 0.49 -13.86
N ASP A 48 -15.96 -0.01 -14.27
CA ASP A 48 -16.57 0.36 -15.56
C ASP A 48 -16.94 1.86 -15.63
N SER A 49 -17.28 2.48 -14.49
CA SER A 49 -17.70 3.88 -14.42
C SER A 49 -17.52 4.46 -13.01
N GLY A 50 -17.24 5.77 -12.93
CA GLY A 50 -16.92 6.46 -11.68
C GLY A 50 -15.41 6.44 -11.40
N GLY A 51 -15.01 6.64 -10.14
CA GLY A 51 -13.60 6.63 -9.76
C GLY A 51 -12.79 7.82 -10.31
N THR A 52 -11.47 7.65 -10.33
CA THR A 52 -10.50 8.60 -10.87
C THR A 52 -9.86 8.01 -12.13
N THR A 53 -9.90 8.74 -13.25
CA THR A 53 -9.24 8.31 -14.49
C THR A 53 -7.73 8.44 -14.38
N GLN A 54 -6.99 7.37 -14.70
CA GLN A 54 -5.53 7.36 -14.76
C GLN A 54 -5.04 6.66 -16.03
N LEU A 55 -3.88 7.08 -16.52
CA LEU A 55 -3.17 6.39 -17.59
C LEU A 55 -2.23 5.35 -16.97
N VAL A 56 -2.49 4.08 -17.22
CA VAL A 56 -1.74 2.94 -16.69
C VAL A 56 -1.30 2.11 -17.88
N ASP A 57 0.00 1.90 -18.05
CA ASP A 57 0.56 1.11 -19.16
C ASP A 57 -0.01 1.48 -20.54
N GLY A 58 -0.20 2.78 -20.78
CA GLY A 58 -0.76 3.30 -22.03
C GLY A 58 -2.27 3.08 -22.23
N ARG A 59 -2.99 2.51 -21.26
CA ARG A 59 -4.46 2.40 -21.24
C ARG A 59 -5.07 3.36 -20.22
N GLU A 60 -6.14 4.05 -20.61
CA GLU A 60 -6.95 4.82 -19.67
C GLU A 60 -7.85 3.88 -18.87
N VAL A 61 -7.77 3.95 -17.54
CA VAL A 61 -8.58 3.16 -16.60
C VAL A 61 -9.26 4.07 -15.60
N ASN A 62 -10.44 3.66 -15.12
CA ASN A 62 -11.10 4.32 -14.00
C ASN A 62 -10.79 3.54 -12.72
N LEU A 63 -10.11 4.18 -11.77
CA LEU A 63 -9.73 3.55 -10.49
C LEU A 63 -10.63 4.01 -9.36
N ALA A 64 -11.20 3.04 -8.65
CA ALA A 64 -11.87 3.28 -7.37
C ALA A 64 -10.92 2.89 -6.23
N PHE A 65 -10.92 3.70 -5.17
CA PHE A 65 -10.13 3.46 -3.96
C PHE A 65 -11.03 2.98 -2.83
N GLU A 66 -10.52 2.02 -2.07
CA GLU A 66 -11.14 1.53 -0.85
C GLU A 66 -10.26 1.88 0.35
N SER A 67 -10.92 2.27 1.45
CA SER A 67 -10.23 2.61 2.69
C SER A 67 -9.36 1.44 3.18
N PRO A 68 -8.21 1.73 3.78
CA PRO A 68 -7.23 0.72 4.07
C PRO A 68 -7.69 -0.14 5.26
N MET A 69 -7.37 -1.43 5.20
CA MET A 69 -7.49 -2.34 6.35
C MET A 69 -6.10 -2.60 6.92
N PRO A 70 -5.74 -2.03 8.09
CA PRO A 70 -4.43 -2.23 8.68
C PRO A 70 -4.14 -3.71 8.95
N ARG A 71 -2.90 -4.13 8.73
CA ARG A 71 -2.45 -5.50 8.98
C ARG A 71 -1.30 -5.50 9.96
N GLY A 72 -1.45 -6.25 11.05
CA GLY A 72 -0.46 -6.36 12.12
C GLY A 72 0.49 -7.53 11.92
N PHE A 73 1.76 -7.36 12.30
CA PHE A 73 2.83 -8.36 12.21
C PHE A 73 3.76 -8.31 13.42
N ASP A 74 4.39 -9.45 13.73
CA ASP A 74 5.36 -9.56 14.81
C ASP A 74 6.76 -9.08 14.43
N THR A 75 7.13 -9.20 13.14
CA THR A 75 8.48 -8.86 12.66
C THR A 75 8.46 -7.93 11.46
N ARG A 76 9.54 -7.12 11.35
CA ARG A 76 9.76 -6.21 10.22
C ARG A 76 9.78 -6.93 8.88
N GLU A 77 10.45 -8.09 8.82
CA GLU A 77 10.59 -8.88 7.60
C GLU A 77 9.23 -9.37 7.09
N GLN A 78 8.40 -9.94 7.97
CA GLN A 78 7.04 -10.36 7.62
C GLN A 78 6.20 -9.18 7.11
N ALA A 79 6.29 -8.04 7.80
CA ALA A 79 5.52 -6.87 7.43
C ALA A 79 5.94 -6.28 6.09
N LEU A 80 7.25 -6.22 5.80
CA LEU A 80 7.78 -5.74 4.53
C LEU A 80 7.44 -6.68 3.38
N GLU A 81 7.55 -7.99 3.56
CA GLU A 81 7.18 -8.94 2.52
C GLU A 81 5.67 -8.88 2.24
N CYS A 82 4.83 -8.84 3.28
CA CYS A 82 3.39 -8.66 3.08
C CYS A 82 3.06 -7.31 2.41
N ALA A 83 3.79 -6.24 2.74
CA ALA A 83 3.59 -4.93 2.10
C ALA A 83 3.87 -5.01 0.60
N LYS A 84 4.99 -5.61 0.19
CA LYS A 84 5.34 -5.80 -1.22
C LYS A 84 4.34 -6.70 -1.94
N GLU A 85 3.96 -7.83 -1.34
CA GLU A 85 2.94 -8.73 -1.90
C GLU A 85 1.58 -8.04 -2.06
N HIS A 86 1.21 -7.21 -1.08
CA HIS A 86 0.00 -6.41 -1.17
C HIS A 86 0.07 -5.45 -2.37
N VAL A 87 1.15 -4.70 -2.51
CA VAL A 87 1.32 -3.77 -3.64
C VAL A 87 1.31 -4.50 -5.00
N ARG A 88 2.01 -5.63 -5.13
CA ARG A 88 1.93 -6.49 -6.32
C ARG A 88 0.50 -6.90 -6.66
N THR A 89 -0.27 -7.27 -5.64
CA THR A 89 -1.67 -7.66 -5.80
C THR A 89 -2.52 -6.50 -6.34
N GLN A 90 -2.28 -5.26 -5.88
CA GLN A 90 -3.00 -4.08 -6.38
C GLN A 90 -2.67 -3.80 -7.86
N PHE A 91 -1.41 -3.89 -8.25
CA PHE A 91 -1.01 -3.76 -9.66
C PHE A 91 -1.62 -4.86 -10.55
N ALA A 92 -1.67 -6.10 -10.08
CA ALA A 92 -2.31 -7.20 -10.81
C ALA A 92 -3.81 -6.95 -11.08
N ARG A 93 -4.52 -6.28 -10.15
CA ARG A 93 -5.95 -5.94 -10.32
C ARG A 93 -6.18 -4.96 -11.48
N ILE A 94 -5.17 -4.19 -11.85
CA ILE A 94 -5.18 -3.27 -13.00
C ILE A 94 -4.33 -3.81 -14.15
N GLY A 95 -4.21 -5.14 -14.27
CA GLY A 95 -3.62 -5.79 -15.44
C GLY A 95 -2.11 -5.59 -15.62
N ILE A 96 -1.41 -5.09 -14.61
CA ILE A 96 0.05 -4.98 -14.61
C ILE A 96 0.65 -6.28 -14.05
N ASP A 97 1.72 -6.77 -14.67
CA ASP A 97 2.44 -7.95 -14.19
C ASP A 97 3.07 -7.66 -12.81
N PRO A 98 2.76 -8.46 -11.77
CA PRO A 98 3.41 -8.37 -10.45
C PRO A 98 4.95 -8.33 -10.47
N ASP A 99 5.57 -8.97 -11.46
CA ASP A 99 7.03 -9.03 -11.59
C ASP A 99 7.64 -7.75 -12.19
N ASP A 100 6.82 -6.92 -12.85
CA ASP A 100 7.23 -5.60 -13.37
C ASP A 100 7.21 -4.51 -12.29
N VAL A 101 6.76 -4.83 -11.06
CA VAL A 101 6.68 -3.86 -9.96
C VAL A 101 8.05 -3.66 -9.32
N GLU A 102 8.60 -2.46 -9.51
CA GLU A 102 9.79 -2.00 -8.82
C GLU A 102 9.45 -1.48 -7.43
N PHE A 103 10.27 -1.82 -6.43
CA PHE A 103 10.04 -1.46 -5.04
C PHE A 103 11.09 -0.50 -4.51
N ASP A 104 10.61 0.55 -3.85
CA ASP A 104 11.43 1.47 -3.07
C ASP A 104 10.94 1.50 -1.61
N VAL A 105 11.88 1.43 -0.67
CA VAL A 105 11.58 1.40 0.77
C VAL A 105 12.44 2.42 1.49
N GLU A 106 11.79 3.47 1.98
CA GLU A 106 12.46 4.59 2.64
C GLU A 106 12.06 4.69 4.09
N LYS A 107 13.02 5.06 4.95
CA LYS A 107 12.71 5.42 6.32
C LYS A 107 12.21 6.86 6.34
N ALA A 108 10.94 7.04 6.69
CA ALA A 108 10.37 8.35 6.93
C ALA A 108 10.46 8.68 8.43
N GLU A 109 11.05 9.83 8.73
CA GLU A 109 10.94 10.47 10.03
C GLU A 109 9.66 11.30 9.99
N LEU A 110 8.80 11.19 11.01
CA LEU A 110 7.67 12.09 11.15
C LEU A 110 8.26 13.49 11.42
N ASP A 111 8.25 14.36 10.42
CA ASP A 111 8.39 15.80 10.64
C ASP A 111 7.13 16.24 11.40
N VAL A 112 7.23 16.20 12.73
CA VAL A 112 6.24 16.79 13.62
C VAL A 112 6.49 18.30 13.63
N GLU A 113 5.80 19.01 12.74
CA GLU A 113 5.64 20.47 12.83
C GLU A 113 4.85 20.89 14.07
#